data_AF-A0A7V9IWK9-F1
#
_entry.id   AF-A0A7V9IWK9-F1
#
_cell.length_a   1.000
_cell.length_b   1.000
_cell.length_c   1.000
_cell.angle_alpha   90.00
_cell.angle_beta   90.00
_cell.angle_gamma   90.00
#
_symmetry.space_group_name_H-M   'P 1'
#
loop_
_entity.id
_entity.type
_entity.pdbx_description
1 polymer ?
#
loop_
_entity_poly.entity_id
_entity_poly.type
_entity_poly.pdbx_seq_one_letter_code
_entity_poly.pdbx_strand_id
1 'polypeptide(L)'
;MSQSQQKVLQYLNEALATEVGLTRVLQSQIAITPSGSYRTGLEKHLRETRDHAKRVQKRQGELGYGNNPLQVGLGAAAGALSQALALAKTPLSLVRGSGGEEKVLKNAKDACAAEALEIATYAALERLARAVGDSKTADLAASIRSDEQKMLDRVLGEIPKLTDAVVGAEVEGSGSYDLSKTGAADAVRDAGTTAKKTARSGTARAKRGARQVRKVPGAAQAEGQVKGAVASEEDLAIARYDKLTADEIVSKLNDLSQIDLAKVDSYERRNQNRATILSKITAVRGEEPWPGYDELSAAEIESVLGEGDDERAKDVRSYERSHKNRAGVLRASERDLANA
;
A
#
# COMPACT_ATOMS: atom_id res chain seq x y z
N MET A 1 29.24 -27.39 -26.75
CA MET A 1 30.03 -26.28 -26.17
C MET A 1 31.48 -26.72 -26.06
N SER A 2 32.44 -25.83 -26.33
CA SER A 2 33.86 -26.12 -26.09
C SER A 2 34.18 -26.12 -24.59
N GLN A 3 35.30 -26.75 -24.20
CA GLN A 3 35.79 -26.73 -22.81
C GLN A 3 36.02 -25.29 -22.31
N SER A 4 36.54 -24.42 -23.18
CA SER A 4 36.72 -22.99 -22.89
C SER A 4 35.39 -22.29 -22.60
N GLN A 5 34.36 -22.53 -23.40
CA GLN A 5 33.03 -21.95 -23.18
C GLN A 5 32.37 -22.48 -21.89
N GLN A 6 32.56 -23.76 -21.57
CA GLN A 6 32.09 -24.33 -20.30
C GLN A 6 32.78 -23.66 -19.10
N LYS A 7 34.07 -23.37 -19.20
CA LYS A 7 34.81 -22.68 -18.12
C LYS A 7 34.35 -21.24 -17.93
N VAL A 8 34.08 -20.51 -19.01
CA VAL A 8 33.50 -19.16 -18.96
C VAL A 8 32.10 -19.19 -18.33
N LEU A 9 31.26 -20.15 -18.73
CA LEU A 9 29.94 -20.34 -18.12
C LEU A 9 30.02 -20.65 -16.63
N GLN A 10 30.99 -21.44 -16.19
CA GLN A 10 31.20 -21.72 -14.76
C GLN A 10 31.41 -20.41 -13.98
N TYR A 11 32.28 -19.52 -14.48
CA TYR A 11 32.58 -18.25 -13.80
C TYR A 11 31.40 -17.27 -13.88
N LEU A 12 30.67 -17.24 -14.99
CA LEU A 12 29.43 -16.45 -15.09
C LEU A 12 28.36 -16.94 -14.10
N ASN A 13 28.27 -18.25 -13.84
CA ASN A 13 27.35 -18.80 -12.83
C ASN A 13 27.72 -18.36 -11.41
N GLU A 14 29.01 -18.34 -11.09
CA GLU A 14 29.52 -17.84 -9.81
C GLU A 14 29.23 -16.34 -9.63
N ALA A 15 29.50 -15.53 -10.66
CA ALA A 15 29.18 -14.11 -10.66
C ALA A 15 27.67 -13.88 -10.48
N LEU A 16 26.82 -14.55 -11.27
CA LEU A 16 25.36 -14.41 -11.16
C LEU A 16 24.83 -14.79 -9.76
N ALA A 17 25.36 -15.86 -9.17
CA ALA A 17 24.96 -16.28 -7.83
C ALA A 17 25.32 -15.22 -6.78
N THR A 18 26.47 -14.56 -6.94
CA THR A 18 26.94 -13.49 -6.06
C THR A 18 26.04 -12.27 -6.15
N GLU A 19 25.77 -11.78 -7.36
CA GLU A 19 24.89 -10.62 -7.65
C GLU A 19 23.47 -10.79 -7.10
N VAL A 20 22.88 -11.97 -7.30
CA VAL A 20 21.55 -12.31 -6.78
C VAL A 20 21.56 -12.37 -5.25
N GLY A 21 22.62 -12.93 -4.65
CA GLY A 21 22.80 -12.96 -3.20
C GLY A 21 22.91 -11.57 -2.59
N LEU A 22 23.73 -10.69 -3.19
CA LEU A 22 23.99 -9.33 -2.70
C LEU A 22 22.78 -8.42 -2.79
N THR A 23 21.89 -8.63 -3.77
CA THR A 23 20.60 -7.91 -3.84
C THR A 23 19.84 -7.97 -2.50
N ARG A 24 19.83 -9.14 -1.83
CA ARG A 24 19.15 -9.31 -0.53
C ARG A 24 19.90 -8.65 0.62
N VAL A 25 21.23 -8.69 0.59
CA VAL A 25 22.10 -8.04 1.58
C VAL A 25 21.88 -6.52 1.52
N LEU A 26 21.95 -5.92 0.33
CA LEU A 26 21.75 -4.50 0.12
C LEU A 26 20.35 -4.04 0.56
N GLN A 27 19.30 -4.81 0.26
CA GLN A 27 17.95 -4.52 0.77
C GLN A 27 17.90 -4.50 2.30
N SER A 28 18.56 -5.46 2.96
CA SER A 28 18.63 -5.50 4.42
C SER A 28 19.39 -4.31 4.99
N GLN A 29 20.51 -3.94 4.38
CA GLN A 29 21.31 -2.79 4.82
C GLN A 29 20.54 -1.47 4.62
N ILE A 30 19.89 -1.28 3.47
CA ILE A 30 19.05 -0.09 3.19
C ILE A 30 17.92 0.02 4.21
N ALA A 31 17.29 -1.09 4.58
CA ALA A 31 16.17 -1.08 5.52
C ALA A 31 16.54 -0.49 6.89
N ILE A 32 17.76 -0.70 7.37
CA ILE A 32 18.23 -0.21 8.67
C ILE A 32 19.09 1.04 8.60
N THR A 33 19.45 1.51 7.40
CA THR A 33 20.27 2.71 7.23
C THR A 33 19.37 3.95 7.21
N PRO A 34 19.65 4.99 8.02
CA PRO A 34 18.95 6.28 7.92
C PRO A 34 19.17 6.97 6.56
N SER A 35 18.30 7.92 6.22
CA SER A 35 18.48 8.75 5.02
C SER A 35 19.79 9.56 5.08
N GLY A 36 20.47 9.68 3.94
CA GLY A 36 21.79 10.32 3.84
C GLY A 36 22.56 9.84 2.60
N SER A 37 23.76 10.39 2.40
CA SER A 37 24.60 10.07 1.23
C SER A 37 24.92 8.58 1.13
N TYR A 38 25.23 7.94 2.26
CA TYR A 38 25.52 6.51 2.30
C TYR A 38 24.33 5.66 1.82
N ARG A 39 23.12 5.89 2.34
CA ARG A 39 21.93 5.17 1.91
C ARG A 39 21.59 5.41 0.44
N THR A 40 21.71 6.65 -0.04
CA THR A 40 21.51 6.96 -1.47
C THR A 40 22.51 6.19 -2.35
N GLY A 41 23.75 6.02 -1.88
CA GLY A 41 24.75 5.16 -2.50
C GLY A 41 24.31 3.71 -2.59
N LEU A 42 23.86 3.12 -1.46
CA LEU A 42 23.36 1.73 -1.41
C LEU A 42 22.14 1.51 -2.32
N GLU A 43 21.18 2.44 -2.33
CA GLU A 43 19.99 2.36 -3.18
C GLU A 43 20.33 2.43 -4.67
N LYS A 44 21.34 3.23 -5.04
CA LYS A 44 21.87 3.27 -6.41
C LYS A 44 22.52 1.94 -6.76
N HIS A 45 23.40 1.44 -5.90
CA HIS A 45 24.13 0.21 -6.13
C HIS A 45 23.19 -1.00 -6.21
N LEU A 46 22.15 -1.09 -5.37
CA LEU A 46 21.10 -2.12 -5.51
C LEU A 46 20.45 -2.17 -6.90
N ARG A 47 20.32 -1.02 -7.58
CA ARG A 47 19.83 -1.00 -8.97
C ARG A 47 20.90 -1.49 -9.95
N GLU A 48 22.14 -1.08 -9.75
CA GLU A 48 23.30 -1.51 -10.53
C GLU A 48 23.50 -3.04 -10.43
N THR A 49 23.61 -3.61 -9.24
CA THR A 49 23.73 -5.06 -8.96
C THR A 49 22.61 -5.87 -9.66
N ARG A 50 21.37 -5.38 -9.61
CA ARG A 50 20.24 -6.03 -10.31
C ARG A 50 20.39 -6.00 -11.82
N ASP A 51 20.93 -4.91 -12.36
CA ASP A 51 21.18 -4.79 -13.79
C ASP A 51 22.41 -5.59 -14.22
N HIS A 52 23.44 -5.71 -13.37
CA HIS A 52 24.57 -6.62 -13.55
C HIS A 52 24.10 -8.07 -13.62
N ALA A 53 23.28 -8.54 -12.66
CA ALA A 53 22.68 -9.87 -12.70
C ALA A 53 21.96 -10.16 -14.02
N LYS A 54 21.13 -9.23 -14.52
CA LYS A 54 20.44 -9.37 -15.82
C LYS A 54 21.41 -9.47 -16.99
N ARG A 55 22.47 -8.65 -16.99
CA ARG A 55 23.50 -8.65 -18.05
C ARG A 55 24.28 -9.95 -18.07
N VAL A 56 24.65 -10.47 -16.90
CA VAL A 56 25.32 -11.77 -16.74
C VAL A 56 24.41 -12.91 -17.21
N GLN A 57 23.15 -12.93 -16.76
CA GLN A 57 22.17 -13.93 -17.19
C GLN A 57 21.95 -13.90 -18.71
N LYS A 58 21.85 -12.70 -19.31
CA LYS A 58 21.77 -12.55 -20.77
C LYS A 58 23.00 -13.16 -21.46
N ARG A 59 24.21 -12.90 -20.94
CA ARG A 59 25.44 -13.45 -21.50
C ARG A 59 25.51 -14.97 -21.40
N GLN A 60 25.03 -15.55 -20.30
CA GLN A 60 24.89 -17.00 -20.16
C GLN A 60 23.97 -17.58 -21.25
N GLY A 61 22.82 -16.95 -21.49
CA GLY A 61 21.89 -17.35 -22.55
C GLY A 61 22.52 -17.32 -23.95
N GLU A 62 23.31 -16.27 -24.25
CA GLU A 62 24.07 -16.16 -25.51
C GLU A 62 25.13 -17.25 -25.69
N LEU A 63 25.66 -17.81 -24.59
CA LEU A 63 26.60 -18.93 -24.60
C LEU A 63 25.90 -20.30 -24.66
N GLY A 64 24.56 -20.35 -24.70
CA GLY A 64 23.78 -21.58 -24.79
C GLY A 64 23.36 -22.17 -23.45
N TYR A 65 23.52 -21.43 -22.35
CA TYR A 65 22.95 -21.78 -21.05
C TYR A 65 21.42 -21.68 -21.13
N GLY A 66 20.74 -22.83 -21.14
CA GLY A 66 19.28 -22.93 -21.33
C GLY A 66 18.83 -24.06 -22.27
N ASN A 67 19.71 -24.59 -23.13
CA ASN A 67 19.38 -25.65 -24.11
C ASN A 67 19.78 -27.06 -23.68
N ASN A 68 20.11 -27.30 -22.40
CA ASN A 68 20.50 -28.62 -21.91
C ASN A 68 19.85 -28.93 -20.56
N PRO A 69 18.73 -29.67 -20.52
CA PRO A 69 17.96 -29.93 -19.29
C PRO A 69 18.75 -30.71 -18.23
N LEU A 70 19.86 -31.35 -18.61
CA LEU A 70 20.77 -32.06 -17.69
C LEU A 70 21.75 -31.16 -16.92
N GLN A 71 21.93 -29.89 -17.30
CA GLN A 71 22.79 -28.94 -16.56
C GLN A 71 22.04 -28.04 -15.58
N VAL A 72 20.70 -28.08 -15.61
CA VAL A 72 19.83 -27.32 -14.68
C VAL A 72 19.83 -27.94 -13.27
N GLY A 73 20.38 -29.16 -13.09
CA GLY A 73 20.20 -29.97 -11.88
C GLY A 73 21.42 -30.27 -11.00
N LEU A 74 22.64 -29.79 -11.27
CA LEU A 74 23.84 -30.27 -10.56
C LEU A 74 24.60 -29.16 -9.79
N GLY A 75 24.17 -28.93 -8.55
CA GLY A 75 25.05 -29.00 -7.38
C GLY A 75 26.09 -27.91 -7.08
N ALA A 76 26.36 -26.94 -7.95
CA ALA A 76 27.44 -25.96 -7.72
C ALA A 76 26.99 -24.54 -7.31
N ALA A 77 25.74 -24.13 -7.58
CA ALA A 77 25.26 -22.79 -7.22
C ALA A 77 25.01 -22.61 -5.71
N ALA A 78 24.84 -23.71 -4.97
CA ALA A 78 24.61 -23.67 -3.52
C ALA A 78 25.87 -23.28 -2.73
N GLY A 79 27.08 -23.52 -3.25
CA GLY A 79 28.34 -23.29 -2.54
C GLY A 79 28.74 -21.81 -2.45
N ALA A 80 28.70 -21.09 -3.57
CA ALA A 80 29.03 -19.65 -3.62
C ALA A 80 27.98 -18.80 -2.88
N LEU A 81 26.70 -19.14 -3.06
CA LEU A 81 25.60 -18.56 -2.30
C LEU A 81 25.80 -18.76 -0.79
N SER A 82 26.30 -19.94 -0.37
CA SER A 82 26.57 -20.23 1.04
C SER A 82 27.74 -19.45 1.63
N GLN A 83 28.74 -19.04 0.85
CA GLN A 83 29.87 -18.24 1.33
C GLN A 83 29.54 -16.74 1.37
N ALA A 84 28.83 -16.21 0.36
CA ALA A 84 28.30 -14.84 0.39
C ALA A 84 27.29 -14.67 1.54
N LEU A 85 26.41 -15.67 1.76
CA LEU A 85 25.55 -15.71 2.95
C LEU A 85 26.33 -15.99 4.23
N ALA A 86 27.50 -16.65 4.20
CA ALA A 86 28.32 -16.85 5.41
C ALA A 86 29.03 -15.57 5.86
N LEU A 87 29.37 -14.66 4.94
CA LEU A 87 29.77 -13.29 5.30
C LEU A 87 28.58 -12.49 5.84
N ALA A 88 27.35 -12.82 5.43
CA ALA A 88 26.12 -12.33 6.06
C ALA A 88 25.70 -13.13 7.33
N LYS A 89 26.42 -14.21 7.70
CA LYS A 89 26.14 -14.99 8.92
C LYS A 89 26.81 -14.33 10.12
N THR A 90 26.14 -13.31 10.63
CA THR A 90 25.55 -13.47 11.97
C THR A 90 24.11 -12.93 11.92
N PRO A 91 23.10 -13.75 12.27
CA PRO A 91 21.73 -13.28 12.32
C PRO A 91 21.64 -12.29 13.46
N LEU A 92 21.38 -11.00 13.18
CA LEU A 92 20.58 -10.01 13.93
C LEU A 92 20.48 -10.06 15.49
N SER A 93 21.32 -10.81 16.21
CA SER A 93 20.96 -11.39 17.52
C SER A 93 22.13 -11.61 18.50
N LEU A 94 23.35 -11.12 18.25
CA LEU A 94 24.45 -11.27 19.23
C LEU A 94 25.08 -9.98 19.76
N VAL A 95 24.48 -8.82 19.51
CA VAL A 95 24.75 -7.64 20.36
C VAL A 95 23.44 -6.97 20.75
N ARG A 96 22.83 -7.46 21.82
CA ARG A 96 22.03 -6.61 22.71
C ARG A 96 23.02 -5.58 23.28
N GLY A 97 23.14 -4.40 22.66
CA GLY A 97 24.05 -3.35 23.13
C GLY A 97 24.71 -2.44 22.08
N SER A 98 24.67 -2.76 20.78
CA SER A 98 25.25 -1.88 19.75
C SER A 98 24.27 -0.82 19.27
N GLY A 99 24.71 0.43 19.26
CA GLY A 99 23.97 1.58 18.71
C GLY A 99 23.62 1.40 17.24
N GLY A 100 22.64 2.17 16.74
CA GLY A 100 22.24 2.10 15.33
C GLY A 100 23.37 2.53 14.39
N GLU A 101 24.19 3.48 14.81
CA GLU A 101 25.40 3.96 14.14
C GLU A 101 26.43 2.85 13.96
N GLU A 102 26.68 2.06 15.01
CA GLU A 102 27.66 0.96 14.95
C GLU A 102 27.21 -0.13 13.97
N LYS A 103 25.90 -0.37 13.87
CA LYS A 103 25.32 -1.30 12.88
C LYS A 103 25.52 -0.79 11.46
N VAL A 104 25.31 0.50 11.21
CA VAL A 104 25.54 1.09 9.87
C VAL A 104 27.02 1.03 9.50
N LEU A 105 27.94 1.30 10.43
CA LEU A 105 29.38 1.18 10.20
C LEU A 105 29.80 -0.27 9.90
N LYS A 106 29.27 -1.25 10.63
CA LYS A 106 29.52 -2.68 10.37
C LYS A 106 29.04 -3.07 8.97
N ASN A 107 27.82 -2.68 8.59
CA ASN A 107 27.31 -2.90 7.24
C ASN A 107 28.20 -2.29 6.16
N ALA A 108 28.77 -1.10 6.39
CA ALA A 108 29.69 -0.48 5.44
C ALA A 108 30.99 -1.29 5.27
N LYS A 109 31.52 -1.87 6.35
CA LYS A 109 32.68 -2.78 6.28
C LYS A 109 32.33 -4.06 5.53
N ASP A 110 31.16 -4.62 5.76
CA ASP A 110 30.66 -5.80 5.04
C ASP A 110 30.46 -5.49 3.55
N ALA A 111 29.94 -4.30 3.22
CA ALA A 111 29.84 -3.83 1.85
C ALA A 111 31.23 -3.74 1.19
N CYS A 112 32.22 -3.10 1.82
CA CYS A 112 33.60 -3.08 1.28
C CYS A 112 34.15 -4.49 0.99
N ALA A 113 33.89 -5.46 1.87
CA ALA A 113 34.32 -6.84 1.67
C ALA A 113 33.61 -7.50 0.48
N ALA A 114 32.31 -7.27 0.32
CA ALA A 114 31.54 -7.74 -0.82
C ALA A 114 32.04 -7.13 -2.14
N GLU A 115 32.20 -5.81 -2.20
CA GLU A 115 32.72 -5.12 -3.41
C GLU A 115 34.10 -5.65 -3.81
N ALA A 116 34.99 -5.85 -2.83
CA ALA A 116 36.34 -6.38 -3.09
C ALA A 116 36.30 -7.80 -3.67
N LEU A 117 35.37 -8.64 -3.19
CA LEU A 117 35.16 -9.98 -3.73
C LEU A 117 34.61 -9.93 -5.16
N GLU A 118 33.67 -9.04 -5.45
CA GLU A 118 33.13 -8.86 -6.80
C GLU A 118 34.19 -8.33 -7.78
N ILE A 119 34.99 -7.34 -7.37
CA ILE A 119 36.12 -6.84 -8.16
C ILE A 119 37.07 -7.99 -8.51
N ALA A 120 37.43 -8.84 -7.55
CA ALA A 120 38.29 -10.00 -7.78
C ALA A 120 37.64 -11.02 -8.73
N THR A 121 36.34 -11.30 -8.54
CA THR A 121 35.56 -12.23 -9.36
C THR A 121 35.51 -11.77 -10.82
N TYR A 122 35.18 -10.50 -11.05
CA TYR A 122 35.11 -9.95 -12.38
C TYR A 122 36.49 -9.74 -13.01
N ALA A 123 37.55 -9.47 -12.23
CA ALA A 123 38.92 -9.46 -12.75
C ALA A 123 39.34 -10.86 -13.25
N ALA A 124 39.01 -11.92 -12.50
CA ALA A 124 39.29 -13.28 -12.91
C ALA A 124 38.48 -13.70 -14.15
N LEU A 125 37.19 -13.34 -14.21
CA LEU A 125 36.33 -13.57 -15.38
C LEU A 125 36.83 -12.82 -16.61
N GLU A 126 37.20 -11.54 -16.47
CA GLU A 126 37.78 -10.74 -17.55
C GLU A 126 39.02 -11.42 -18.11
N ARG A 127 39.96 -11.82 -17.24
CA ARG A 127 41.21 -12.47 -17.66
C ARG A 127 40.95 -13.80 -18.36
N LEU A 128 40.08 -14.64 -17.80
CA LEU A 128 39.69 -15.93 -18.39
C LEU A 128 39.08 -15.73 -19.79
N ALA A 129 38.11 -14.82 -19.91
CA ALA A 129 37.42 -14.54 -21.16
C ALA A 129 38.39 -14.05 -22.24
N ARG A 130 39.31 -13.14 -21.90
CA ARG A 130 40.37 -12.68 -22.82
C ARG A 130 41.27 -13.83 -23.28
N ALA A 131 41.67 -14.72 -22.36
CA ALA A 131 42.57 -15.83 -22.67
C ALA A 131 41.95 -16.84 -23.65
N VAL A 132 40.61 -16.97 -23.69
CA VAL A 132 39.90 -17.89 -24.60
C VAL A 132 39.28 -17.21 -25.81
N GLY A 133 39.55 -15.91 -26.03
CA GLY A 133 39.04 -15.15 -27.17
C GLY A 133 37.58 -14.70 -27.05
N ASP A 134 36.97 -14.74 -25.86
CA ASP A 134 35.60 -14.25 -25.63
C ASP A 134 35.61 -12.77 -25.24
N SER A 135 35.75 -11.89 -26.25
CA SER A 135 35.76 -10.43 -26.05
C SER A 135 34.48 -9.90 -25.41
N LYS A 136 33.31 -10.43 -25.79
CA LYS A 136 32.02 -9.99 -25.25
C LYS A 136 31.93 -10.22 -23.74
N THR A 137 32.37 -11.37 -23.25
CA THR A 137 32.40 -11.63 -21.80
C THR A 137 33.47 -10.80 -21.10
N ALA A 138 34.63 -10.59 -21.73
CA ALA A 138 35.69 -9.76 -21.17
C ALA A 138 35.23 -8.30 -20.97
N ASP A 139 34.59 -7.70 -21.97
CA ASP A 139 34.11 -6.32 -21.90
C ASP A 139 32.95 -6.16 -20.89
N LEU A 140 32.08 -7.17 -20.80
CA LEU A 140 31.05 -7.24 -19.75
C LEU A 140 31.68 -7.23 -18.36
N ALA A 141 32.63 -8.13 -18.11
CA ALA A 141 33.30 -8.24 -16.81
C ALA A 141 34.09 -6.96 -16.46
N ALA A 142 34.80 -6.37 -17.42
CA ALA A 142 35.53 -5.12 -17.23
C ALA A 142 34.59 -3.96 -16.86
N SER A 143 33.43 -3.87 -17.52
CA SER A 143 32.42 -2.85 -17.22
C SER A 143 31.85 -3.01 -15.81
N ILE A 144 31.49 -4.22 -15.39
CA ILE A 144 30.93 -4.45 -14.04
C ILE A 144 32.00 -4.19 -12.97
N ARG A 145 33.22 -4.72 -13.16
CA ARG A 145 34.37 -4.43 -12.28
C ARG A 145 34.60 -2.92 -12.07
N SER A 146 34.44 -2.12 -13.12
CA SER A 146 34.59 -0.67 -13.00
C SER A 146 33.48 -0.02 -12.16
N ASP A 147 32.28 -0.57 -12.15
CA ASP A 147 31.19 -0.08 -11.32
C ASP A 147 31.41 -0.46 -9.86
N GLU A 148 31.87 -1.69 -9.58
CA GLU A 148 32.18 -2.12 -8.21
C GLU A 148 33.35 -1.38 -7.59
N GLN A 149 34.37 -1.04 -8.40
CA GLN A 149 35.45 -0.18 -7.92
C GLN A 149 34.94 1.20 -7.48
N LYS A 150 34.00 1.80 -8.24
CA LYS A 150 33.41 3.10 -7.86
C LYS A 150 32.55 2.96 -6.60
N MET A 151 31.88 1.83 -6.41
CA MET A 151 31.10 1.57 -5.22
C MET A 151 32.01 1.39 -4.00
N LEU A 152 33.06 0.58 -4.11
CA LEU A 152 34.07 0.41 -3.06
C LEU A 152 34.66 1.76 -2.65
N ASP A 153 35.11 2.56 -3.61
CA ASP A 153 35.68 3.89 -3.35
C ASP A 153 34.66 4.81 -2.63
N ARG A 154 33.38 4.74 -3.01
CA ARG A 154 32.31 5.48 -2.33
C ARG A 154 32.14 5.02 -0.89
N VAL A 155 32.04 3.71 -0.64
CA VAL A 155 31.82 3.17 0.71
C VAL A 155 33.01 3.53 1.61
N LEU A 156 34.25 3.38 1.11
CA LEU A 156 35.46 3.80 1.82
C LEU A 156 35.43 5.30 2.15
N GLY A 157 34.91 6.14 1.26
CA GLY A 157 34.72 7.58 1.51
C GLY A 157 33.66 7.92 2.58
N GLU A 158 32.71 7.01 2.85
CA GLU A 158 31.69 7.19 3.90
C GLU A 158 32.16 6.65 5.26
N ILE A 159 33.14 5.72 5.31
CA ILE A 159 33.63 5.13 6.55
C ILE A 159 34.06 6.16 7.61
N PRO A 160 34.79 7.25 7.29
CA PRO A 160 35.15 8.25 8.30
C PRO A 160 33.92 8.86 8.99
N LYS A 161 32.93 9.31 8.21
CA LYS A 161 31.69 9.90 8.76
C LYS A 161 30.88 8.91 9.58
N LEU A 162 30.81 7.65 9.13
CA LEU A 162 30.13 6.59 9.87
C LEU A 162 30.85 6.25 11.17
N THR A 163 32.19 6.36 11.18
CA THR A 163 33.00 6.17 12.38
C THR A 163 32.80 7.33 13.36
N ASP A 164 32.80 8.57 12.88
CA ASP A 164 32.52 9.76 13.70
C ASP A 164 31.11 9.67 14.33
N ALA A 165 30.12 9.14 13.60
CA ALA A 165 28.78 8.91 14.15
C ALA A 165 28.77 7.89 15.30
N VAL A 166 29.60 6.83 15.22
CA VAL A 166 29.77 5.87 16.32
C VAL A 166 30.43 6.52 17.53
N VAL A 167 31.47 7.34 17.32
CA VAL A 167 32.12 8.10 18.40
C VAL A 167 31.10 9.01 19.09
N GLY A 168 30.33 9.78 18.32
CA GLY A 168 29.27 10.63 18.85
C GLY A 168 28.24 9.87 19.67
N ALA A 169 27.85 8.67 19.23
CA ALA A 169 26.85 7.85 19.92
C ALA A 169 27.38 7.16 21.19
N GLU A 170 28.57 6.56 21.13
CA GLU A 170 29.09 5.69 22.19
C GLU A 170 30.02 6.41 23.18
N VAL A 171 30.66 7.50 22.77
CA VAL A 171 31.63 8.24 23.61
C VAL A 171 31.05 9.57 24.08
N GLU A 172 30.39 10.31 23.19
CA GLU A 172 29.94 11.69 23.47
C GLU A 172 28.47 11.77 23.94
N GLY A 173 27.70 10.69 23.76
CA GLY A 173 26.28 10.65 24.12
C GLY A 173 25.37 11.48 23.18
N SER A 174 25.87 11.92 22.04
CA SER A 174 25.16 12.69 21.01
C SER A 174 24.85 11.83 19.77
N GLY A 175 24.24 10.66 20.00
CA GLY A 175 23.81 9.76 18.92
C GLY A 175 22.87 10.46 17.92
N SER A 176 23.08 10.17 16.64
CA SER A 176 22.35 10.79 15.51
C SER A 176 21.40 9.82 14.80
N TYR A 177 21.41 8.55 15.17
CA TYR A 177 20.61 7.51 14.55
C TYR A 177 19.13 7.67 14.90
N ASP A 178 18.32 7.81 13.85
CA ASP A 178 16.88 8.02 13.94
C ASP A 178 16.15 6.88 13.21
N LEU A 179 15.50 6.01 13.98
CA LEU A 179 14.70 4.90 13.46
C LEU A 179 13.61 5.36 12.47
N SER A 180 13.06 6.56 12.64
CA SER A 180 11.99 7.10 11.78
C SER A 180 12.48 7.55 10.41
N LYS A 181 13.80 7.64 10.21
CA LYS A 181 14.46 8.01 8.95
C LYS A 181 15.10 6.82 8.24
N THR A 182 14.91 5.60 8.76
CA THR A 182 15.43 4.36 8.17
C THR A 182 14.61 3.93 6.96
N GLY A 183 15.18 3.07 6.10
CA GLY A 183 14.47 2.59 4.91
C GLY A 183 13.23 1.77 5.21
N ALA A 184 13.23 1.04 6.33
CA ALA A 184 12.05 0.36 6.81
C ALA A 184 10.92 1.34 7.18
N ALA A 185 11.26 2.45 7.87
CA ALA A 185 10.29 3.48 8.23
C ALA A 185 9.73 4.21 7.01
N ASP A 186 10.57 4.51 6.02
CA ASP A 186 10.13 5.11 4.75
C ASP A 186 9.20 4.16 3.99
N ALA A 187 9.53 2.87 3.90
CA ALA A 187 8.68 1.89 3.22
C ALA A 187 7.28 1.77 3.85
N VAL A 188 7.18 1.81 5.18
CA VAL A 188 5.89 1.84 5.89
C VAL A 188 5.12 3.13 5.58
N ARG A 189 5.82 4.27 5.56
CA ARG A 189 5.23 5.57 5.25
C ARG A 189 4.69 5.61 3.82
N ASP A 190 5.46 5.11 2.86
CA ASP A 190 5.08 5.05 1.45
C ASP A 190 3.89 4.13 1.21
N ALA A 191 3.86 2.97 1.89
CA ALA A 191 2.70 2.09 1.87
C ALA A 191 1.45 2.80 2.43
N GLY A 192 1.57 3.51 3.55
CA GLY A 192 0.51 4.30 4.15
C GLY A 192 0.00 5.42 3.23
N THR A 193 0.90 6.15 2.57
CA THR A 193 0.50 7.20 1.61
C THR A 193 -0.17 6.63 0.37
N THR A 194 0.27 5.48 -0.11
CA THR A 194 -0.34 4.78 -1.25
C THR A 194 -1.73 4.29 -0.88
N ALA A 195 -1.90 3.64 0.27
CA ALA A 195 -3.21 3.23 0.78
C ALA A 195 -4.16 4.44 0.92
N LYS A 196 -3.66 5.56 1.45
CA LYS A 196 -4.42 6.81 1.56
C LYS A 196 -4.81 7.40 0.20
N LYS A 197 -3.93 7.35 -0.80
CA LYS A 197 -4.23 7.79 -2.18
C LYS A 197 -5.28 6.89 -2.83
N THR A 198 -5.15 5.58 -2.69
CA THR A 198 -6.14 4.61 -3.18
C THR A 198 -7.50 4.83 -2.53
N ALA A 199 -7.56 4.98 -1.20
CA ALA A 199 -8.80 5.30 -0.49
C ALA A 199 -9.43 6.63 -0.95
N ARG A 200 -8.61 7.67 -1.18
CA ARG A 200 -9.08 8.96 -1.73
C ARG A 200 -9.60 8.85 -3.16
N SER A 201 -8.96 8.06 -4.00
CA SER A 201 -9.44 7.80 -5.38
C SER A 201 -10.73 6.96 -5.39
N GLY A 202 -10.86 5.98 -4.49
CA GLY A 202 -12.06 5.18 -4.30
C GLY A 202 -13.24 6.04 -3.84
N THR A 203 -13.03 6.90 -2.84
CA THR A 203 -14.04 7.86 -2.37
C THR A 203 -14.41 8.90 -3.44
N ALA A 204 -13.44 9.40 -4.22
CA ALA A 204 -13.73 10.31 -5.33
C ALA A 204 -14.52 9.63 -6.47
N ARG A 205 -14.19 8.38 -6.81
CA ARG A 205 -14.91 7.57 -7.81
C ARG A 205 -16.31 7.22 -7.32
N ALA A 206 -16.48 6.90 -6.04
CA ALA A 206 -17.78 6.69 -5.41
C ALA A 206 -18.64 7.97 -5.43
N LYS A 207 -18.06 9.14 -5.11
CA LYS A 207 -18.75 10.44 -5.21
C LYS A 207 -19.15 10.78 -6.65
N ARG A 208 -18.32 10.45 -7.65
CA ARG A 208 -18.62 10.69 -9.07
C ARG A 208 -19.70 9.72 -9.59
N GLY A 209 -19.65 8.45 -9.18
CA GLY A 209 -20.70 7.47 -9.43
C GLY A 209 -22.03 7.91 -8.84
N ALA A 210 -22.05 8.34 -7.57
CA ALA A 210 -23.24 8.86 -6.91
C ALA A 210 -23.83 10.11 -7.60
N ARG A 211 -23.03 10.93 -8.28
CA ARG A 211 -23.53 12.07 -9.09
C ARG A 211 -24.12 11.66 -10.43
N GLN A 212 -23.65 10.56 -11.04
CA GLN A 212 -24.23 10.01 -12.27
C GLN A 212 -25.49 9.17 -12.01
N VAL A 213 -25.54 8.48 -10.85
CA VAL A 213 -26.67 7.63 -10.44
C VAL A 213 -27.90 8.45 -10.03
N ARG A 214 -27.72 9.67 -9.50
CA ARG A 214 -28.81 10.64 -9.20
C ARG A 214 -29.60 11.13 -10.43
N LYS A 215 -29.21 10.77 -11.65
CA LYS A 215 -29.91 11.14 -12.89
C LYS A 215 -30.78 10.04 -13.47
N VAL A 216 -30.92 8.89 -12.80
CA VAL A 216 -31.67 7.74 -13.31
C VAL A 216 -32.82 7.40 -12.35
N PRO A 217 -34.09 7.45 -12.79
CA PRO A 217 -35.22 7.01 -11.97
C PRO A 217 -35.05 5.55 -11.55
N GLY A 218 -35.23 5.24 -10.25
CA GLY A 218 -35.19 3.88 -9.70
C GLY A 218 -33.86 3.37 -9.14
N ALA A 219 -32.74 4.11 -9.26
CA ALA A 219 -31.43 3.63 -8.77
C ALA A 219 -31.17 3.89 -7.27
N ALA A 220 -31.98 4.72 -6.60
CA ALA A 220 -31.79 5.13 -5.22
C ALA A 220 -32.12 4.04 -4.17
N GLN A 221 -33.09 3.16 -4.45
CA GLN A 221 -33.45 2.04 -3.54
C GLN A 221 -32.34 0.99 -3.47
N ALA A 222 -31.72 0.66 -4.61
CA ALA A 222 -30.57 -0.24 -4.66
C ALA A 222 -29.36 0.39 -3.95
N GLU A 223 -29.14 1.70 -4.11
CA GLU A 223 -28.02 2.40 -3.46
C GLU A 223 -28.22 2.55 -1.94
N GLY A 224 -29.45 2.71 -1.44
CA GLY A 224 -29.75 2.80 0.00
C GLY A 224 -29.51 1.48 0.75
N GLN A 225 -29.89 0.35 0.16
CA GLN A 225 -29.62 -0.97 0.72
C GLN A 225 -28.13 -1.34 0.65
N VAL A 226 -27.43 -0.92 -0.41
CA VAL A 226 -25.98 -1.16 -0.57
C VAL A 226 -25.14 -0.21 0.28
N LYS A 227 -25.52 1.06 0.46
CA LYS A 227 -24.82 2.01 1.35
C LYS A 227 -25.08 1.72 2.83
N GLY A 228 -26.29 1.29 3.18
CA GLY A 228 -26.57 0.72 4.50
C GLY A 228 -25.67 -0.47 4.81
N ALA A 229 -25.14 -1.17 3.80
CA ALA A 229 -24.20 -2.28 3.96
C ALA A 229 -22.78 -1.90 4.41
N VAL A 230 -22.39 -0.64 4.27
CA VAL A 230 -21.02 -0.15 4.49
C VAL A 230 -20.93 1.13 5.33
N ALA A 231 -22.06 1.65 5.82
CA ALA A 231 -22.08 2.86 6.64
C ALA A 231 -21.29 2.66 7.95
N SER A 232 -20.38 3.60 8.23
CA SER A 232 -19.66 3.71 9.50
C SER A 232 -20.41 4.61 10.48
N GLU A 233 -20.03 4.63 11.76
CA GLU A 233 -20.66 5.49 12.79
C GLU A 233 -20.69 6.97 12.34
N GLU A 234 -19.65 7.42 11.65
CA GLU A 234 -19.47 8.80 11.17
C GLU A 234 -20.47 9.18 10.06
N ASP A 235 -21.08 8.19 9.40
CA ASP A 235 -22.04 8.39 8.31
C ASP A 235 -23.51 8.42 8.80
N LEU A 236 -23.75 8.19 10.10
CA LEU A 236 -25.07 8.24 10.69
C LEU A 236 -25.48 9.69 10.98
N ALA A 237 -26.75 10.01 10.69
CA ALA A 237 -27.33 11.33 11.02
C ALA A 237 -27.39 11.60 12.55
N ILE A 238 -27.24 10.55 13.36
CA ILE A 238 -27.14 10.64 14.82
C ILE A 238 -25.66 10.66 15.22
N ALA A 239 -25.17 11.81 15.67
CA ALA A 239 -23.78 11.96 16.11
C ALA A 239 -23.48 11.14 17.37
N ARG A 240 -22.29 10.52 17.41
CA ARG A 240 -21.78 9.70 18.53
C ARG A 240 -22.74 8.56 18.91
N TYR A 241 -23.32 7.94 17.89
CA TYR A 241 -24.37 6.92 18.01
C TYR A 241 -24.03 5.82 19.02
N ASP A 242 -22.78 5.34 19.04
CA ASP A 242 -22.38 4.23 19.92
C ASP A 242 -22.26 4.63 21.40
N LYS A 243 -22.26 5.94 21.69
CA LYS A 243 -22.20 6.48 23.05
C LYS A 243 -23.58 6.82 23.62
N LEU A 244 -24.64 6.67 22.83
CA LEU A 244 -26.00 6.99 23.23
C LEU A 244 -26.73 5.76 23.76
N THR A 245 -27.56 5.99 24.78
CA THR A 245 -28.48 4.99 25.30
C THR A 245 -29.59 4.69 24.28
N ALA A 246 -30.24 3.53 24.44
CA ALA A 246 -31.32 3.13 23.53
C ALA A 246 -32.47 4.16 23.53
N ASP A 247 -32.78 4.75 24.67
CA ASP A 247 -33.85 5.74 24.81
C ASP A 247 -33.50 7.06 24.12
N GLU A 248 -32.25 7.53 24.24
CA GLU A 248 -31.76 8.72 23.54
C GLU A 248 -31.80 8.53 22.02
N ILE A 249 -31.45 7.34 21.53
CA ILE A 249 -31.53 7.00 20.10
C ILE A 249 -32.99 6.97 19.64
N VAL A 250 -33.85 6.26 20.37
CA VAL A 250 -35.29 6.14 20.08
C VAL A 250 -35.97 7.50 19.97
N SER A 251 -35.60 8.46 20.81
CA SER A 251 -36.14 9.82 20.74
C SER A 251 -35.81 10.54 19.42
N LYS A 252 -34.63 10.29 18.86
CA LYS A 252 -34.12 10.92 17.63
C LYS A 252 -34.62 10.24 16.36
N LEU A 253 -35.06 8.98 16.43
CA LEU A 253 -35.51 8.22 15.25
C LEU A 253 -36.72 8.84 14.54
N ASN A 254 -37.63 9.49 15.27
CA ASN A 254 -38.83 10.08 14.66
C ASN A 254 -38.48 11.27 13.73
N ASP A 255 -37.34 11.92 13.98
CA ASP A 255 -36.91 13.10 13.23
C ASP A 255 -36.08 12.73 11.99
N LEU A 256 -35.67 11.47 11.87
CA LEU A 256 -34.87 10.99 10.73
C LEU A 256 -35.71 10.80 9.47
N SER A 257 -35.08 10.96 8.30
CA SER A 257 -35.66 10.56 7.01
C SER A 257 -35.76 9.05 6.88
N GLN A 258 -36.60 8.52 5.99
CA GLN A 258 -36.66 7.08 5.72
C GLN A 258 -35.31 6.50 5.26
N ILE A 259 -34.50 7.29 4.57
CA ILE A 259 -33.15 6.92 4.13
C ILE A 259 -32.21 6.80 5.32
N ASP A 260 -32.23 7.75 6.25
CA ASP A 260 -31.39 7.70 7.44
C ASP A 260 -31.84 6.63 8.43
N LEU A 261 -33.15 6.38 8.55
CA LEU A 261 -33.70 5.24 9.29
C LEU A 261 -33.17 3.91 8.74
N ALA A 262 -33.06 3.75 7.42
CA ALA A 262 -32.52 2.53 6.81
C ALA A 262 -31.00 2.35 7.06
N LYS A 263 -30.23 3.43 7.13
CA LYS A 263 -28.81 3.38 7.51
C LYS A 263 -28.64 2.96 8.96
N VAL A 264 -29.44 3.56 9.87
CA VAL A 264 -29.41 3.22 11.29
C VAL A 264 -29.85 1.76 11.52
N ASP A 265 -30.89 1.28 10.82
CA ASP A 265 -31.33 -0.14 10.88
C ASP A 265 -30.19 -1.09 10.49
N SER A 266 -29.50 -0.78 9.39
CA SER A 266 -28.40 -1.61 8.88
C SER A 266 -27.18 -1.58 9.81
N TYR A 267 -26.85 -0.42 10.38
CA TYR A 267 -25.75 -0.26 11.33
C TYR A 267 -26.04 -0.97 12.65
N GLU A 268 -27.24 -0.76 13.21
CA GLU A 268 -27.64 -1.36 14.49
C GLU A 268 -27.64 -2.89 14.40
N ARG A 269 -28.14 -3.49 13.32
CA ARG A 269 -28.14 -4.96 13.11
C ARG A 269 -26.75 -5.59 13.07
N ARG A 270 -25.73 -4.86 12.64
CA ARG A 270 -24.35 -5.37 12.56
C ARG A 270 -23.56 -5.18 13.84
N ASN A 271 -23.92 -4.16 14.61
CA ASN A 271 -23.20 -3.79 15.81
C ASN A 271 -23.95 -4.30 17.05
N GLN A 272 -24.59 -3.39 17.78
CA GLN A 272 -25.15 -3.69 19.11
C GLN A 272 -26.49 -4.45 19.06
N ASN A 273 -27.15 -4.49 17.89
CA ASN A 273 -28.38 -5.25 17.61
C ASN A 273 -29.48 -5.08 18.68
N ARG A 274 -29.66 -3.86 19.19
CA ARG A 274 -30.62 -3.57 20.27
C ARG A 274 -32.05 -3.64 19.74
N ALA A 275 -32.80 -4.63 20.22
CA ALA A 275 -34.16 -4.91 19.77
C ALA A 275 -35.11 -3.71 19.90
N THR A 276 -34.96 -2.89 20.94
CA THR A 276 -35.77 -1.68 21.16
C THR A 276 -35.62 -0.66 20.02
N ILE A 277 -34.40 -0.47 19.53
CA ILE A 277 -34.11 0.44 18.42
C ILE A 277 -34.66 -0.14 17.11
N LEU A 278 -34.40 -1.41 16.83
CA LEU A 278 -34.86 -2.05 15.59
C LEU A 278 -36.40 -2.12 15.52
N SER A 279 -37.07 -2.40 16.63
CA SER A 279 -38.52 -2.40 16.73
C SER A 279 -39.08 -0.99 16.50
N LYS A 280 -38.45 0.04 17.10
CA LYS A 280 -38.86 1.43 16.88
C LYS A 280 -38.64 1.87 15.43
N ILE A 281 -37.52 1.52 14.82
CA ILE A 281 -37.26 1.81 13.39
C ILE A 281 -38.31 1.13 12.53
N THR A 282 -38.65 -0.13 12.80
CA THR A 282 -39.71 -0.85 12.08
C THR A 282 -41.07 -0.17 12.22
N ALA A 283 -41.38 0.39 13.40
CA ALA A 283 -42.65 1.09 13.64
C ALA A 283 -42.73 2.50 13.02
N VAL A 284 -41.59 3.14 12.76
CA VAL A 284 -41.52 4.51 12.20
C VAL A 284 -41.23 4.50 10.69
N ARG A 285 -40.86 3.33 10.14
CA ARG A 285 -40.65 3.18 8.69
C ARG A 285 -41.98 3.03 7.97
N GLY A 286 -42.14 3.79 6.90
CA GLY A 286 -43.31 3.77 6.02
C GLY A 286 -42.87 3.99 4.57
N GLU A 287 -43.69 3.53 3.64
CA GLU A 287 -43.46 3.78 2.21
C GLU A 287 -43.74 5.27 1.92
N GLU A 288 -42.73 5.98 1.42
CA GLU A 288 -42.87 7.40 1.05
C GLU A 288 -43.84 7.55 -0.13
N PRO A 289 -44.62 8.66 -0.22
CA PRO A 289 -45.52 8.92 -1.35
C PRO A 289 -44.78 8.94 -2.69
N TRP A 290 -43.52 9.40 -2.67
CA TRP A 290 -42.56 9.20 -3.74
C TRP A 290 -41.13 9.24 -3.18
N PRO A 291 -40.13 8.71 -3.91
CA PRO A 291 -38.77 8.61 -3.39
C PRO A 291 -38.13 9.97 -3.10
N GLY A 292 -37.57 10.14 -1.89
CA GLY A 292 -36.90 11.36 -1.46
C GLY A 292 -37.86 12.43 -0.92
N TYR A 293 -39.12 12.06 -0.71
CA TYR A 293 -40.18 12.94 -0.23
C TYR A 293 -39.83 13.62 1.10
N ASP A 294 -39.21 12.90 2.03
CA ASP A 294 -38.81 13.43 3.34
C ASP A 294 -37.69 14.48 3.26
N GLU A 295 -36.92 14.52 2.17
CA GLU A 295 -35.83 15.47 1.96
C GLU A 295 -36.30 16.78 1.30
N LEU A 296 -37.51 16.79 0.72
CA LEU A 296 -38.06 17.96 0.03
C LEU A 296 -38.61 18.99 1.02
N SER A 297 -38.40 20.26 0.69
CA SER A 297 -39.04 21.37 1.39
C SER A 297 -40.54 21.41 1.07
N ALA A 298 -41.33 22.05 1.94
CA ALA A 298 -42.77 22.18 1.74
C ALA A 298 -43.12 22.88 0.40
N ALA A 299 -42.29 23.82 -0.05
CA ALA A 299 -42.47 24.53 -1.31
C ALA A 299 -42.19 23.64 -2.54
N GLU A 300 -41.19 22.76 -2.47
CA GLU A 300 -40.89 21.79 -3.53
C GLU A 300 -41.99 20.73 -3.61
N ILE A 301 -42.53 20.30 -2.48
CA ILE A 301 -43.66 19.35 -2.43
C ILE A 301 -44.93 19.97 -3.01
N GLU A 302 -45.23 21.24 -2.68
CA GLU A 302 -46.38 21.96 -3.24
C GLU A 302 -46.28 22.10 -4.77
N SER A 303 -45.08 22.34 -5.30
CA SER A 303 -44.86 22.36 -6.75
C SER A 303 -45.13 21.00 -7.42
N VAL A 304 -44.74 19.89 -6.77
CA VAL A 304 -44.93 18.53 -7.29
C VAL A 304 -46.39 18.08 -7.18
N LEU A 305 -47.11 18.54 -6.16
CA LEU A 305 -48.54 18.27 -5.98
C LEU A 305 -49.38 19.01 -7.04
N GLY A 306 -49.05 20.26 -7.36
CA GLY A 306 -49.74 21.04 -8.39
C GLY A 306 -49.59 20.50 -9.83
N GLU A 307 -48.61 19.64 -10.08
CA GLU A 307 -48.40 18.94 -11.37
C GLU A 307 -48.91 17.48 -11.35
N GLY A 308 -49.42 16.99 -10.22
CA GLY A 308 -49.76 15.58 -9.96
C GLY A 308 -51.25 15.24 -10.12
N ASP A 309 -51.60 13.99 -9.80
CA ASP A 309 -52.97 13.48 -9.74
C ASP A 309 -53.50 13.40 -8.29
N ASP A 310 -54.82 13.25 -8.13
CA ASP A 310 -55.50 13.22 -6.82
C ASP A 310 -55.04 12.05 -5.93
N GLU A 311 -54.59 10.96 -6.56
CA GLU A 311 -54.07 9.79 -5.86
C GLU A 311 -52.79 10.15 -5.10
N ARG A 312 -51.87 10.86 -5.75
CA ARG A 312 -50.65 11.38 -5.14
C ARG A 312 -50.93 12.33 -3.96
N ALA A 313 -51.95 13.19 -4.07
CA ALA A 313 -52.32 14.08 -2.97
C ALA A 313 -52.93 13.32 -1.77
N LYS A 314 -53.67 12.22 -2.00
CA LYS A 314 -54.17 11.34 -0.94
C LYS A 314 -53.04 10.59 -0.23
N ASP A 315 -52.06 10.11 -0.99
CA ASP A 315 -50.90 9.39 -0.46
C ASP A 315 -50.03 10.31 0.40
N VAL A 316 -49.76 11.52 -0.07
CA VAL A 316 -49.07 12.56 0.71
C VAL A 316 -49.79 12.88 2.00
N ARG A 317 -51.11 13.11 1.95
CA ARG A 317 -51.88 13.43 3.16
C ARG A 317 -51.84 12.28 4.17
N SER A 318 -51.99 11.04 3.70
CA SER A 318 -51.99 9.84 4.54
C SER A 318 -50.62 9.62 5.17
N TYR A 319 -49.56 9.80 4.40
CA TYR A 319 -48.18 9.69 4.85
C TYR A 319 -47.80 10.80 5.85
N GLU A 320 -48.12 12.06 5.55
CA GLU A 320 -47.84 13.18 6.45
C GLU A 320 -48.55 13.02 7.79
N ARG A 321 -49.82 12.60 7.80
CA ARG A 321 -50.56 12.38 9.06
C ARG A 321 -49.98 11.26 9.93
N SER A 322 -49.31 10.28 9.32
CA SER A 322 -48.75 9.13 10.00
C SER A 322 -47.27 9.29 10.39
N HIS A 323 -46.53 10.20 9.75
CA HIS A 323 -45.07 10.28 9.91
C HIS A 323 -44.53 11.68 10.28
N LYS A 324 -44.76 12.69 9.44
CA LYS A 324 -44.05 14.00 9.53
C LYS A 324 -44.91 15.17 9.99
N ASN A 325 -46.23 15.08 9.80
CA ASN A 325 -47.25 16.04 10.21
C ASN A 325 -46.92 17.51 9.86
N ARG A 326 -46.33 17.76 8.69
CA ARG A 326 -45.92 19.10 8.27
C ARG A 326 -47.15 19.91 7.89
N ALA A 327 -47.51 20.87 8.74
CA ALA A 327 -48.72 21.68 8.57
C ALA A 327 -48.82 22.41 7.22
N GLY A 328 -47.68 22.82 6.63
CA GLY A 328 -47.65 23.42 5.29
C GLY A 328 -48.03 22.44 4.18
N VAL A 329 -47.52 21.21 4.26
CA VAL A 329 -47.74 20.16 3.25
C VAL A 329 -49.14 19.57 3.36
N LEU A 330 -49.65 19.40 4.58
CA LEU A 330 -51.02 18.96 4.82
C LEU A 330 -52.02 19.95 4.20
N ARG A 331 -51.84 21.26 4.42
CA ARG A 331 -52.68 22.29 3.81
C ARG A 331 -52.59 22.30 2.29
N ALA A 332 -51.40 22.09 1.72
CA ALA A 332 -51.22 22.00 0.27
C ALA A 332 -51.97 20.79 -0.30
N SER A 333 -51.79 19.60 0.28
CA SER A 333 -52.50 18.38 -0.14
C SER A 333 -54.03 18.47 0.02
N GLU A 334 -54.52 19.15 1.07
CA GLU A 334 -55.96 19.36 1.28
C GLU A 334 -56.55 20.37 0.30
N ARG A 335 -55.78 21.39 -0.11
CA ARG A 335 -56.19 22.37 -1.11
C ARG A 335 -56.28 21.73 -2.49
N ASP A 336 -55.31 20.92 -2.86
CA ASP A 336 -55.29 20.26 -4.18
C ASP A 336 -56.39 19.20 -4.29
N LEU A 337 -56.64 18.43 -3.21
CA LEU A 337 -57.79 17.52 -3.15
C LEU A 337 -59.16 18.22 -3.15
N ALA A 338 -59.22 19.51 -2.82
CA ALA A 338 -60.45 20.30 -2.88
C ALA A 338 -60.64 21.01 -4.24
N ASN A 339 -59.58 21.11 -5.03
CA ASN A 339 -59.56 21.76 -6.36
C ASN A 339 -59.63 20.76 -7.53
N ALA A 340 -59.50 19.46 -7.26
CA ALA A 340 -59.70 18.36 -8.19
C ALA A 340 -61.19 18.02 -8.39
#